data_AF-A0A2W5M9H4-F1
#
_entry.id   AF-A0A2W5M9H4-F1
#
_cell.length_a   1.000
_cell.length_b   1.000
_cell.length_c   1.000
_cell.angle_alpha   90.00
_cell.angle_beta   90.00
_cell.angle_gamma   90.00
#
_symmetry.space_group_name_H-M   'P 1'
#
loop_
_entity.id
_entity.type
_entity.pdbx_description
1 polymer ?
#
loop_
_entity_poly.entity_id
_entity_poly.type
_entity_poly.pdbx_seq_one_letter_code
_entity_poly.pdbx_strand_id
1 'polypeptide(L)'
;MNAGAAAAQALRLLALYRSAGYAVRLPGGRRAAIGVDAMPPPALVQWLSGATGMLLTACNPGSRPLPASENRRRLRCLHADLIDAGARLLPASGYGPSWREASLFAAEVPLARIDALAERYGQNAILIVEPGRPVHLRVYRGDWTEAGQ
;
A
#
# COMPACT_ATOMS: atom_id res chain seq x y z
N MET A 1 0.53 23.43 -13.87
CA MET A 1 -0.64 23.30 -12.97
C MET A 1 -0.50 24.36 -11.89
N ASN A 2 -1.56 25.11 -11.54
CA ASN A 2 -1.51 26.02 -10.40
C ASN A 2 -1.67 25.23 -9.08
N ALA A 3 -1.32 25.83 -7.94
CA ALA A 3 -1.33 25.16 -6.64
C ALA A 3 -2.72 24.60 -6.24
N GLY A 4 -3.80 25.29 -6.61
CA GLY A 4 -5.17 24.87 -6.30
C GLY A 4 -5.59 23.57 -7.01
N ALA A 5 -5.22 23.40 -8.29
CA ALA A 5 -5.52 22.18 -9.03
C ALA A 5 -4.74 20.95 -8.49
N ALA A 6 -3.52 21.16 -8.01
CA ALA A 6 -2.70 20.11 -7.41
C ALA A 6 -3.30 19.63 -6.07
N ALA A 7 -3.70 20.56 -5.19
CA ALA A 7 -4.34 20.23 -3.92
C ALA A 7 -5.66 19.47 -4.11
N ALA A 8 -6.50 19.91 -5.05
CA ALA A 8 -7.73 19.19 -5.39
C ALA A 8 -7.47 17.77 -5.91
N GLN A 9 -6.39 17.58 -6.69
CA GLN A 9 -6.00 16.26 -7.16
C GLN A 9 -5.50 15.35 -6.02
N ALA A 10 -4.72 15.90 -5.08
CA ALA A 10 -4.26 15.18 -3.89
C ALA A 10 -5.44 14.67 -3.05
N LEU A 11 -6.40 15.54 -2.74
CA LEU A 11 -7.60 15.17 -1.99
C LEU A 11 -8.42 14.10 -2.70
N ARG A 12 -8.58 14.19 -4.03
CA ARG A 12 -9.25 13.15 -4.82
C ARG A 12 -8.56 11.80 -4.73
N LEU A 13 -7.23 11.77 -4.80
CA LEU A 13 -6.48 10.51 -4.70
C LEU A 13 -6.54 9.93 -3.29
N LEU A 14 -6.45 10.75 -2.24
CA LEU A 14 -6.63 10.29 -0.86
C LEU A 14 -8.01 9.68 -0.63
N ALA A 15 -9.07 10.33 -1.13
CA ALA A 15 -10.43 9.78 -1.07
C ALA A 15 -10.57 8.45 -1.85
N LEU A 16 -9.91 8.35 -3.01
CA LEU A 16 -9.88 7.11 -3.78
C LEU A 16 -9.15 6.00 -3.02
N TYR A 17 -8.02 6.29 -2.38
CA TYR A 17 -7.28 5.29 -1.61
C TYR A 17 -8.04 4.82 -0.39
N ARG A 18 -8.76 5.72 0.29
CA ARG A 18 -9.61 5.39 1.44
C ARG A 18 -10.82 4.53 1.06
N SER A 19 -11.44 4.83 -0.08
CA SER A 19 -12.62 4.09 -0.57
C SER A 19 -12.27 2.80 -1.32
N ALA A 20 -11.02 2.61 -1.72
CA ALA A 20 -10.56 1.40 -2.38
C ALA A 20 -10.60 0.18 -1.43
N GLY A 21 -10.87 -0.99 -2.00
CA GLY A 21 -10.72 -2.25 -1.29
C GLY A 21 -9.31 -2.78 -1.45
N TYR A 22 -8.78 -3.38 -0.38
CA TYR A 22 -7.50 -4.08 -0.42
C TYR A 22 -7.70 -5.50 0.07
N ALA A 23 -6.90 -6.44 -0.42
CA ALA A 23 -6.95 -7.81 0.04
C ALA A 23 -5.56 -8.43 0.05
N VAL A 24 -5.32 -9.25 1.08
CA VAL A 24 -4.13 -10.09 1.19
C VAL A 24 -4.52 -11.56 1.04
N ARG A 25 -3.66 -12.34 0.39
CA ARG A 25 -3.81 -13.79 0.30
C ARG A 25 -2.97 -14.45 1.38
N LEU A 26 -3.64 -14.97 2.40
CA LEU A 26 -3.04 -15.68 3.52
C LEU A 26 -2.53 -17.08 3.10
N PRO A 27 -1.65 -17.70 3.89
CA PRO A 27 -1.34 -19.12 3.76
C PRO A 27 -2.63 -19.95 3.73
N GLY A 28 -2.68 -20.99 2.87
CA GLY A 28 -3.90 -21.77 2.63
C GLY A 28 -4.91 -21.12 1.67
N GLY A 29 -4.56 -19.99 1.04
CA GLY A 29 -5.34 -19.41 -0.08
C GLY A 29 -6.50 -18.51 0.33
N ARG A 30 -6.82 -18.42 1.62
CA ARG A 30 -7.86 -17.51 2.14
C ARG A 30 -7.51 -16.05 1.86
N ARG A 31 -8.51 -15.26 1.48
CA ARG A 31 -8.37 -13.81 1.32
C ARG A 31 -8.82 -13.09 2.60
N ALA A 32 -8.04 -12.12 3.05
CA ALA A 32 -8.44 -11.20 4.11
C ALA A 32 -8.61 -9.81 3.51
N ALA A 33 -9.82 -9.24 3.63
CA ALA A 33 -10.12 -7.90 3.16
C ALA A 33 -9.58 -6.85 4.15
N ILE A 34 -9.03 -5.78 3.61
CA ILE A 34 -8.45 -4.65 4.33
C ILE A 34 -9.14 -3.39 3.80
N GLY A 35 -9.68 -2.58 4.70
CA GLY A 35 -10.20 -1.26 4.41
C GLY A 35 -9.40 -0.22 5.20
N VAL A 36 -9.18 0.95 4.60
CA VAL A 36 -8.59 2.08 5.33
C VAL A 36 -9.61 2.55 6.38
N ASP A 37 -9.11 3.01 7.53
CA ASP A 37 -9.87 3.44 8.70
C ASP A 37 -10.70 2.31 9.38
N ALA A 38 -10.55 1.06 8.93
CA ALA A 38 -11.16 -0.13 9.53
C ALA A 38 -10.13 -0.94 10.33
N MET A 39 -10.62 -1.73 11.29
CA MET A 39 -9.78 -2.67 12.03
C MET A 39 -9.26 -3.79 11.11
N PRO A 40 -8.00 -4.21 11.24
CA PRO A 40 -7.46 -5.28 10.42
C PRO A 40 -8.15 -6.61 10.70
N PRO A 41 -8.31 -7.47 9.68
CA PRO A 41 -8.98 -8.76 9.85
C PRO A 41 -8.19 -9.64 10.83
N PRO A 42 -8.85 -10.36 11.77
CA PRO A 42 -8.17 -11.13 12.82
C PRO A 42 -7.14 -12.15 12.27
N ALA A 43 -7.43 -12.77 11.14
CA ALA A 43 -6.52 -13.72 10.51
C ALA A 43 -5.21 -13.09 10.01
N LEU A 44 -5.24 -11.82 9.60
CA LEU A 44 -4.04 -11.07 9.24
C LEU A 44 -3.27 -10.65 10.49
N VAL A 45 -3.98 -10.22 11.54
CA VAL A 45 -3.36 -9.88 12.84
C VAL A 45 -2.64 -11.10 13.43
N GLN A 46 -3.25 -12.28 13.35
CA GLN A 46 -2.63 -13.53 13.76
C GLN A 46 -1.37 -13.84 12.94
N TRP A 47 -1.42 -13.64 11.63
CA TRP A 47 -0.24 -13.82 10.76
C TRP A 47 0.87 -12.83 11.11
N LEU A 48 0.54 -11.58 11.46
CA LEU A 48 1.51 -10.57 11.86
C LEU A 48 2.22 -10.91 13.17
N SER A 49 1.58 -11.67 14.07
CA SER A 49 2.18 -12.11 15.34
C SER A 49 2.81 -10.97 16.17
N GLY A 50 2.12 -9.82 16.20
CA GLY A 50 2.57 -8.62 16.91
C GLY A 50 3.41 -7.64 16.08
N ALA A 51 3.86 -8.02 14.87
CA ALA A 51 4.57 -7.11 13.97
C ALA A 51 3.64 -6.08 13.30
N THR A 52 4.22 -4.96 12.87
CA THR A 52 3.59 -4.03 11.92
C THR A 52 3.72 -4.58 10.50
N GLY A 53 2.64 -4.47 9.73
CA GLY A 53 2.59 -4.85 8.32
C GLY A 53 2.37 -3.64 7.41
N MET A 54 2.90 -3.72 6.21
CA MET A 54 2.85 -2.66 5.20
C MET A 54 2.33 -3.23 3.88
N LEU A 55 1.25 -2.67 3.34
CA LEU A 55 0.78 -2.99 1.99
C LEU A 55 1.28 -1.93 1.02
N LEU A 56 2.07 -2.35 0.04
CA LEU A 56 2.67 -1.48 -0.96
C LEU A 56 2.71 -2.14 -2.34
N THR A 57 2.86 -1.32 -3.37
CA THR A 57 3.01 -1.76 -4.76
C THR A 57 4.11 -0.96 -5.44
N ALA A 58 4.53 -1.42 -6.62
CA ALA A 58 5.38 -0.65 -7.52
C ALA A 58 4.67 -0.29 -8.82
N CYS A 59 3.39 -0.65 -8.93
CA CYS A 59 2.55 -0.34 -10.08
C CYS A 59 2.17 1.14 -10.09
N ASN A 60 1.89 1.65 -11.29
CA ASN A 60 1.29 2.97 -11.54
C ASN A 60 1.85 4.10 -10.65
N PRO A 61 3.18 4.36 -10.66
CA PRO A 61 3.83 5.36 -9.82
C PRO A 61 3.16 6.73 -9.96
N GLY A 62 2.95 7.41 -8.84
CA GLY A 62 2.21 8.67 -8.78
C GLY A 62 0.74 8.54 -9.16
N SER A 63 0.16 7.33 -9.10
CA SER A 63 -1.15 6.97 -9.67
C SER A 63 -1.27 7.28 -11.15
N ARG A 64 -0.18 7.11 -11.91
CA ARG A 64 -0.19 7.25 -13.37
C ARG A 64 -0.18 5.86 -14.00
N PRO A 65 -1.20 5.49 -14.79
CA PRO A 65 -1.28 4.18 -15.41
C PRO A 65 -0.04 3.87 -16.26
N LEU A 66 0.51 2.67 -16.08
CA LEU A 66 1.56 2.09 -16.91
C LEU A 66 1.07 0.82 -17.61
N PRO A 67 1.74 0.39 -18.71
CA PRO A 67 1.46 -0.90 -19.33
C PRO A 67 1.57 -2.05 -18.33
N ALA A 68 0.73 -3.07 -18.49
CA ALA A 68 0.69 -4.20 -17.56
C ALA A 68 2.02 -4.97 -17.46
N SER A 69 2.78 -5.06 -18.55
CA SER A 69 4.12 -5.67 -18.57
C SER A 69 5.13 -4.90 -17.73
N GLU A 70 5.08 -3.57 -17.80
CA GLU A 70 5.89 -2.65 -17.00
C GLU A 70 5.57 -2.80 -15.51
N ASN A 71 4.28 -2.74 -15.16
CA ASN A 71 3.81 -2.94 -13.79
C ASN A 71 4.25 -4.31 -13.24
N ARG A 72 4.16 -5.38 -14.02
CA ARG A 72 4.67 -6.71 -13.62
C ARG A 72 6.18 -6.70 -13.39
N ARG A 73 6.97 -6.00 -14.22
CA ARG A 73 8.43 -5.89 -14.03
C ARG A 73 8.76 -5.15 -12.73
N ARG A 74 8.15 -3.99 -12.53
CA ARG A 74 8.34 -3.17 -11.32
C ARG A 74 7.96 -3.93 -10.05
N LEU A 75 6.84 -4.65 -10.06
CA LEU A 75 6.40 -5.44 -8.91
C LEU A 75 7.36 -6.59 -8.59
N ARG A 76 7.97 -7.23 -9.60
CA ARG A 76 9.02 -8.25 -9.37
C ARG A 76 10.27 -7.66 -8.74
N CYS A 77 10.69 -6.47 -9.19
CA CYS A 77 11.82 -5.77 -8.58
C CYS A 77 11.53 -5.42 -7.11
N LEU A 78 10.34 -4.88 -6.82
CA LEU A 78 9.93 -4.58 -5.44
C LEU A 78 9.89 -5.85 -4.58
N HIS A 79 9.39 -6.96 -5.12
CA HIS A 79 9.41 -8.23 -4.40
C HIS A 79 10.84 -8.65 -4.04
N ALA A 80 11.78 -8.56 -4.98
CA ALA A 80 13.18 -8.89 -4.72
C ALA A 80 13.80 -7.98 -3.65
N ASP A 81 13.63 -6.66 -3.76
CA ASP A 81 14.13 -5.70 -2.77
C ASP A 81 13.56 -5.97 -1.36
N LEU A 82 12.30 -6.40 -1.25
CA LEU A 82 11.69 -6.75 0.02
C LEU A 82 12.26 -8.05 0.61
N ILE A 83 12.50 -9.06 -0.23
CA ILE A 83 13.17 -10.30 0.21
C ILE A 83 14.58 -9.99 0.70
N ASP A 84 15.35 -9.18 -0.03
CA ASP A 84 16.70 -8.77 0.37
C ASP A 84 16.69 -7.96 1.67
N ALA A 85 15.59 -7.26 1.97
CA ALA A 85 15.36 -6.57 3.24
C ALA A 85 14.91 -7.49 4.39
N GLY A 86 14.78 -8.80 4.15
CA GLY A 86 14.36 -9.78 5.16
C GLY A 86 12.84 -9.84 5.39
N ALA A 87 12.04 -9.33 4.44
CA ALA A 87 10.60 -9.29 4.60
C ALA A 87 9.95 -10.67 4.61
N ARG A 88 8.99 -10.85 5.52
CA ARG A 88 7.96 -11.88 5.35
C ARG A 88 6.85 -11.33 4.47
N LEU A 89 6.53 -12.01 3.38
CA LEU A 89 5.65 -11.49 2.32
C LEU A 89 4.36 -12.28 2.14
N LEU A 90 3.28 -11.56 1.81
CA LEU A 90 2.06 -12.11 1.23
C LEU A 90 1.71 -11.41 -0.09
N PRO A 91 1.17 -12.14 -1.08
CA PRO A 91 0.53 -11.52 -2.24
C PRO A 91 -0.66 -10.68 -1.81
N ALA A 92 -0.77 -9.48 -2.37
CA ALA A 92 -1.87 -8.57 -2.10
C ALA A 92 -2.42 -7.95 -3.38
N SER A 93 -3.53 -7.22 -3.25
CA SER A 93 -4.09 -6.42 -4.34
C SER A 93 -4.91 -5.26 -3.81
N GLY A 94 -4.78 -4.10 -4.44
CA GLY A 94 -5.77 -3.03 -4.39
C GLY A 94 -6.82 -3.21 -5.48
N TYR A 95 -8.06 -2.79 -5.23
CA TYR A 95 -9.12 -2.81 -6.21
C TYR A 95 -10.14 -1.69 -5.96
N GLY A 96 -10.68 -1.19 -7.06
CA GLY A 96 -11.87 -0.34 -7.07
C GLY A 96 -12.92 -0.90 -8.03
N PRO A 97 -13.97 -0.14 -8.34
CA PRO A 97 -15.07 -0.61 -9.18
C PRO A 97 -14.64 -1.12 -10.57
N SER A 98 -13.63 -0.50 -11.17
CA SER A 98 -13.19 -0.78 -12.55
C SER A 98 -11.72 -1.16 -12.68
N TRP A 99 -10.99 -1.28 -11.56
CA TRP A 99 -9.55 -1.52 -11.59
C TRP A 99 -9.14 -2.53 -10.51
N ARG A 100 -8.08 -3.29 -10.82
CA ARG A 100 -7.40 -4.17 -9.88
C ARG A 100 -5.91 -4.02 -10.11
N GLU A 101 -5.16 -3.95 -9.02
CA GLU A 101 -3.73 -3.77 -9.04
C GLU A 101 -3.08 -4.78 -8.11
N ALA A 102 -1.99 -5.39 -8.58
CA ALA A 102 -1.21 -6.30 -7.75
C ALA A 102 -0.33 -5.51 -6.79
N SER A 103 -0.24 -6.00 -5.55
CA SER A 103 0.50 -5.39 -4.46
C SER A 103 1.19 -6.49 -3.65
N LEU A 104 2.01 -6.09 -2.68
CA LEU A 104 2.64 -6.96 -1.72
C LEU A 104 2.29 -6.48 -0.31
N PHE A 105 2.16 -7.43 0.60
CA PHE A 105 2.06 -7.16 2.03
C PHE A 105 3.34 -7.66 2.69
N ALA A 106 4.06 -6.77 3.35
CA ALA A 106 5.34 -7.03 3.98
C ALA A 106 5.27 -6.84 5.49
N ALA A 107 5.89 -7.74 6.23
CA ALA A 107 6.12 -7.63 7.67
C ALA A 107 7.58 -7.93 8.00
N GLU A 108 7.98 -7.68 9.25
CA GLU A 108 9.33 -7.94 9.76
C GLU A 108 10.43 -7.10 9.10
N VAL A 109 10.05 -5.99 8.45
CA VAL A 109 10.96 -5.00 7.87
C VAL A 109 10.83 -3.67 8.60
N PRO A 110 11.93 -2.98 8.93
CA PRO A 110 11.87 -1.64 9.49
C PRO A 110 11.12 -0.66 8.58
N LEU A 111 10.24 0.14 9.16
CA LEU A 111 9.43 1.11 8.42
C LEU A 111 10.28 2.04 7.54
N ALA A 112 11.44 2.49 8.01
CA ALA A 112 12.35 3.34 7.24
C ALA A 112 12.84 2.69 5.92
N ARG A 113 12.96 1.35 5.86
CA ARG A 113 13.32 0.64 4.62
C ARG A 113 12.14 0.58 3.67
N ILE A 114 10.92 0.39 4.21
CA ILE A 114 9.69 0.48 3.41
C ILE A 114 9.51 1.88 2.84
N ASP A 115 9.78 2.92 3.62
CA ASP A 115 9.70 4.31 3.17
C ASP A 115 10.61 4.57 1.98
N ALA A 116 11.88 4.18 2.08
CA ALA A 116 12.83 4.30 0.99
C ALA A 116 12.38 3.55 -0.28
N LEU A 117 11.75 2.37 -0.12
CA LEU A 117 11.20 1.62 -1.26
C LEU A 117 9.97 2.30 -1.87
N ALA A 118 9.03 2.78 -1.04
CA ALA A 118 7.85 3.49 -1.50
C ALA A 118 8.24 4.73 -2.32
N GLU A 119 9.20 5.51 -1.84
CA GLU A 119 9.76 6.66 -2.56
C GLU A 119 10.46 6.25 -3.85
N ARG A 120 11.36 5.25 -3.80
CA ARG A 120 12.09 4.73 -4.98
C ARG A 120 11.13 4.25 -6.07
N TYR A 121 10.05 3.59 -5.69
CA TYR A 121 9.03 3.09 -6.62
C TYR A 121 7.97 4.14 -6.99
N GLY A 122 8.07 5.35 -6.46
CA GLY A 122 7.21 6.49 -6.78
C GLY A 122 5.79 6.34 -6.27
N GLN A 123 5.60 5.68 -5.12
CA GLN A 123 4.28 5.52 -4.52
C GLN A 123 3.87 6.80 -3.79
N ASN A 124 2.59 7.16 -3.91
CA ASN A 124 2.06 8.32 -3.18
C ASN A 124 1.80 7.99 -1.71
N ALA A 125 1.35 6.75 -1.45
CA ALA A 125 1.03 6.26 -0.12
C ALA A 125 1.13 4.73 -0.07
N ILE A 126 1.22 4.21 1.16
CA ILE A 126 1.07 2.78 1.49
C ILE A 126 0.05 2.62 2.61
N LEU A 127 -0.41 1.39 2.87
CA LEU A 127 -1.21 1.11 4.07
C LEU A 127 -0.31 0.57 5.17
N ILE A 128 -0.52 1.07 6.38
CA ILE A 128 0.06 0.56 7.62
C ILE A 128 -0.99 -0.25 8.37
N VAL A 129 -0.61 -1.45 8.76
CA VAL A 129 -1.46 -2.39 9.48
C VAL A 129 -0.79 -2.76 10.79
N GLU A 130 -1.42 -2.37 11.90
CA GLU A 130 -0.94 -2.64 13.25
C GLU A 130 -2.01 -3.40 14.05
N PRO A 131 -1.63 -4.39 14.86
CA PRO A 131 -2.56 -5.03 15.78
C PRO A 131 -3.23 -4.00 16.70
N GLY A 132 -4.56 -4.07 16.81
CA GLY A 132 -5.33 -3.22 17.72
C GLY A 132 -5.53 -1.76 17.25
N ARG A 133 -5.11 -1.41 16.03
CA ARG A 133 -5.32 -0.07 15.46
C ARG A 133 -6.04 -0.13 14.11
N PRO A 134 -6.86 0.87 13.76
CA PRO A 134 -7.35 1.01 12.40
C PRO A 134 -6.21 1.13 11.40
N VAL A 135 -6.41 0.52 10.23
CA VAL A 135 -5.48 0.60 9.11
C VAL A 135 -5.44 2.03 8.60
N HIS A 136 -4.25 2.61 8.44
CA HIS A 136 -4.10 3.99 8.02
C HIS A 136 -3.16 4.14 6.83
N LEU A 137 -3.29 5.26 6.12
CA LEU A 137 -2.39 5.61 5.03
C LEU A 137 -1.14 6.28 5.59
N ARG A 138 0.02 5.85 5.09
CA ARG A 138 1.26 6.61 5.21
C ARG A 138 1.55 7.27 3.87
N VAL A 139 1.58 8.59 3.84
CA VAL A 139 1.67 9.41 2.62
C VAL A 139 3.10 9.95 2.46
N TYR A 140 3.65 9.87 1.25
CA TYR A 140 5.03 10.29 0.91
C TYR A 140 5.08 11.58 0.09
N ARG A 141 3.92 12.10 -0.30
CA ARG A 141 3.78 13.33 -1.06
C ARG A 141 3.71 14.51 -0.10
N GLY A 142 4.80 15.28 0.01
CA GLY A 142 4.84 16.47 0.88
C GLY A 142 3.86 17.58 0.48
N ASP A 143 3.35 17.56 -0.75
CA ASP A 143 2.28 18.45 -1.24
C ASP A 143 0.86 17.91 -0.93
N TRP A 144 0.75 16.76 -0.28
CA TRP A 144 -0.51 16.18 0.16
C TRP A 144 -0.65 16.41 1.66
N THR A 145 -0.91 17.65 2.05
CA THR A 145 -1.35 17.94 3.41
C THR A 145 -2.79 17.48 3.58
N GLU A 146 -3.01 16.57 4.52
CA GLU A 146 -4.33 16.47 5.16
C GLU A 146 -4.54 17.81 5.86
N ALA A 147 -5.62 18.51 5.53
CA ALA A 147 -5.98 19.71 6.27
C ALA A 147 -6.29 19.30 7.71
N GLY A 148 -5.34 19.54 8.63
CA GLY A 148 -5.51 19.35 10.07
C GLY A 148 -4.96 18.02 10.62
N GLN A 149 -3.71 18.04 11.07
CA GLN A 149 -3.34 17.42 12.34
C GLN A 149 -3.26 18.51 13.39
#